data_AF-A0A4R4FC01-F1
#
_entry.id   AF-A0A4R4FC01-F1
#
_cell.length_a   1.000
_cell.length_b   1.000
_cell.length_c   1.000
_cell.angle_alpha   90.00
_cell.angle_beta   90.00
_cell.angle_gamma   90.00
#
_symmetry.space_group_name_H-M   'P 1'
#
loop_
_entity.id
_entity.type
_entity.pdbx_description
1 polymer ?
#
loop_
_entity_poly.entity_id
_entity_poly.type
_entity_poly.pdbx_seq_one_letter_code
_entity_poly.pdbx_strand_id
1 'polypeptide(L)'
;MLLNTRQRQELVNYLLDSEKKQNNPANSPCAISENYRVQTAIDEPFTEIQMDDLYFCQEQRLVCIGEQVIKLTAKEFDILALLITHPKRVFTYELIMKLVWNEDYTCYSRKAVNNHVSNLRKKLKITPDSPDYIKSVVGVGYKFEVP
;
A
#
# COMPACT_ATOMS: atom_id res chain seq x y z
N MET A 1 -7.37 -38.92 4.38
CA MET A 1 -7.44 -39.72 3.14
C MET A 1 -7.01 -38.84 1.99
N LEU A 2 -6.01 -39.25 1.20
CA LEU A 2 -5.53 -38.48 0.04
C LEU A 2 -6.48 -38.68 -1.14
N LEU A 3 -6.76 -37.62 -1.92
CA LEU A 3 -7.56 -37.73 -3.13
C LEU A 3 -6.89 -38.67 -4.13
N ASN A 4 -7.69 -39.53 -4.76
CA ASN A 4 -7.18 -40.38 -5.82
C ASN A 4 -6.92 -39.58 -7.11
N THR A 5 -6.21 -40.19 -8.05
CA THR A 5 -5.74 -39.55 -9.28
C THR A 5 -6.88 -38.92 -10.08
N ARG A 6 -8.04 -39.59 -10.13
CA ARG A 6 -9.22 -39.13 -10.86
C ARG A 6 -9.86 -37.91 -10.19
N GLN A 7 -10.03 -37.95 -8.87
CA GLN A 7 -10.58 -36.84 -8.11
C GLN A 7 -9.69 -35.59 -8.25
N ARG A 8 -8.37 -35.77 -8.24
CA ARG A 8 -7.42 -34.68 -8.49
C ARG A 8 -7.53 -34.12 -9.90
N GLN A 9 -7.73 -34.97 -10.91
CA GLN A 9 -7.92 -34.53 -12.30
C GLN A 9 -9.23 -33.76 -12.50
N GLU A 10 -10.33 -34.23 -11.90
CA GLU A 10 -11.64 -33.56 -11.94
C GLU A 10 -11.57 -32.20 -11.24
N LEU A 11 -10.82 -32.09 -10.12
CA LEU A 11 -10.60 -30.83 -9.42
C LEU A 11 -9.77 -29.85 -10.26
N VAL A 12 -8.71 -30.31 -10.93
CA VAL A 12 -7.91 -29.48 -11.85
C VAL A 12 -8.78 -28.93 -12.98
N ASN A 13 -9.64 -29.75 -13.57
CA ASN A 13 -10.54 -29.30 -14.64
C ASN A 13 -11.57 -28.28 -14.14
N TYR A 14 -12.11 -28.48 -12.93
CA TYR A 14 -13.05 -27.53 -12.32
C TYR A 14 -12.40 -26.17 -12.03
N LEU A 15 -11.15 -26.17 -11.54
CA LEU A 15 -10.38 -24.95 -11.30
C LEU A 15 -10.09 -24.19 -12.61
N LEU A 16 -9.66 -24.90 -13.66
CA LEU A 16 -9.38 -24.30 -14.97
C LEU A 16 -10.64 -23.70 -15.64
N ASP A 17 -11.81 -24.30 -15.41
CA ASP A 17 -13.08 -23.75 -15.90
C ASP A 17 -13.56 -22.53 -15.10
N SER A 18 -13.20 -22.45 -13.81
CA SER A 18 -13.54 -21.30 -12.96
C SER A 18 -12.76 -20.03 -13.35
N GLU A 19 -11.52 -20.17 -13.82
CA GLU A 19 -10.70 -19.04 -14.27
C GLU A 19 -11.17 -18.41 -15.59
N LYS A 20 -11.94 -19.14 -16.41
CA LYS A 20 -12.44 -18.62 -17.70
C LYS A 20 -13.62 -17.67 -17.59
N LYS A 21 -14.22 -17.48 -16.40
CA LYS A 21 -15.42 -16.65 -16.23
C LYS A 21 -15.20 -15.27 -15.60
N GLN A 22 -13.99 -14.90 -15.18
CA GLN A 22 -13.70 -13.55 -14.70
C GLN A 22 -12.27 -13.17 -15.09
N ASN A 23 -12.05 -12.76 -16.35
CA ASN A 23 -10.87 -11.99 -16.75
C ASN A 23 -11.14 -11.24 -18.07
N ASN A 24 -11.93 -10.17 -17.97
CA ASN A 24 -11.70 -8.92 -18.71
C ASN A 24 -11.70 -7.84 -17.63
N PRO A 25 -10.71 -6.91 -17.58
CA PRO A 25 -10.39 -6.08 -18.74
C PRO A 25 -8.89 -5.76 -18.94
N ALA A 26 -8.58 -5.29 -20.14
CA ALA A 26 -7.52 -4.32 -20.35
C ALA A 26 -7.83 -3.06 -19.50
N ASN A 27 -7.09 -2.87 -18.41
CA ASN A 27 -6.81 -1.59 -17.73
C ASN A 27 -6.11 -1.90 -16.40
N SER A 28 -4.86 -2.40 -16.47
CA SER A 28 -3.94 -2.29 -15.32
C SER A 28 -3.20 -0.97 -15.47
N PRO A 29 -3.43 0.03 -14.61
CA PRO A 29 -2.76 1.33 -14.70
C PRO A 29 -1.36 1.26 -14.09
N CYS A 30 -0.56 0.26 -14.48
CA CYS A 30 0.87 0.13 -14.24
C CYS A 30 1.36 -1.14 -14.95
N ALA A 31 2.16 -1.00 -15.99
CA ALA A 31 2.87 -2.12 -16.61
C ALA A 31 3.98 -2.61 -15.66
N ILE A 32 3.64 -3.51 -14.73
CA ILE A 32 4.60 -4.14 -13.83
C ILE A 32 5.40 -5.17 -14.66
N SER A 33 6.73 -5.03 -14.68
CA SER A 33 7.64 -6.03 -15.27
C SER A 33 7.36 -7.42 -14.71
N GLU A 34 7.29 -8.43 -15.59
CA GLU A 34 6.96 -9.84 -15.28
C GLU A 34 7.85 -10.50 -14.19
N ASN A 35 8.91 -9.82 -13.73
CA ASN A 35 9.90 -10.33 -12.80
C ASN A 35 9.46 -10.33 -11.32
N TYR A 36 8.31 -9.73 -10.97
CA TYR A 36 7.77 -9.73 -9.60
C TYR A 36 6.74 -10.85 -9.35
N ARG A 37 6.44 -11.68 -10.36
CA ARG A 37 5.65 -12.91 -10.21
C ARG A 37 6.49 -14.04 -9.61
N VAL A 38 7.01 -13.84 -8.40
CA VAL A 38 7.48 -14.95 -7.58
C VAL A 38 6.34 -15.30 -6.63
N GLN A 39 5.43 -16.16 -7.12
CA GLN A 39 4.36 -16.74 -6.33
C GLN A 39 4.94 -17.83 -5.41
N THR A 40 5.08 -17.53 -4.12
CA THR A 40 4.76 -18.54 -3.10
C THR A 40 3.30 -18.34 -2.76
N ALA A 41 2.47 -19.35 -3.07
CA ALA A 41 1.03 -19.34 -2.89
C ALA A 41 0.65 -18.96 -1.45
N ILE A 42 0.24 -17.70 -1.26
CA ILE A 42 -0.58 -17.25 -0.17
C ILE A 42 -1.82 -16.70 -0.87
N ASP A 43 -2.91 -17.47 -0.86
CA ASP A 43 -4.20 -17.13 -1.50
C ASP A 43 -4.97 -16.01 -0.74
N GLU A 44 -4.29 -15.24 0.11
CA GLU A 44 -4.90 -14.10 0.79
C GLU A 44 -4.94 -12.90 -0.16
N PRO A 45 -6.09 -12.21 -0.27
CA PRO A 45 -6.17 -11.00 -1.07
C PRO A 45 -5.23 -9.93 -0.50
N PHE A 46 -4.55 -9.20 -1.39
CA PHE A 46 -3.72 -8.08 -0.96
C PHE A 46 -4.58 -6.98 -0.32
N THR A 47 -3.98 -6.29 0.65
CA THR A 47 -4.54 -5.09 1.25
C THR A 47 -4.29 -3.92 0.30
N GLU A 48 -5.27 -3.72 -0.60
CA GLU A 48 -5.22 -2.71 -1.65
C GLU A 48 -6.15 -1.53 -1.34
N ILE A 49 -5.70 -0.32 -1.69
CA ILE A 49 -6.46 0.91 -1.56
C ILE A 49 -6.32 1.69 -2.88
N GLN A 50 -7.45 1.95 -3.54
CA GLN A 50 -7.54 2.80 -4.73
C GLN A 50 -8.33 4.07 -4.40
N MET A 51 -7.75 5.24 -4.65
CA MET A 51 -8.36 6.56 -4.42
C MET A 51 -7.94 7.49 -5.56
N ASP A 52 -8.88 7.82 -6.45
CA ASP A 52 -8.57 8.54 -7.69
C ASP A 52 -7.39 7.88 -8.43
N ASP A 53 -6.33 8.64 -8.68
CA ASP A 53 -5.10 8.16 -9.31
C ASP A 53 -4.16 7.42 -8.34
N LEU A 54 -4.38 7.51 -7.03
CA LEU A 54 -3.54 6.85 -6.03
C LEU A 54 -3.91 5.36 -5.90
N TYR A 55 -2.94 4.49 -6.11
CA TYR A 55 -2.99 3.06 -5.77
C TYR A 55 -1.98 2.75 -4.67
N PHE A 56 -2.38 1.95 -3.70
CA PHE A 56 -1.55 1.44 -2.62
C PHE A 56 -1.78 -0.05 -2.42
N CYS A 57 -0.70 -0.81 -2.28
CA CYS A 57 -0.73 -2.22 -1.93
C CYS A 57 0.25 -2.51 -0.79
N GLN A 58 -0.26 -3.03 0.33
CA GLN A 58 0.52 -3.20 1.55
C GLN A 58 1.61 -4.27 1.41
N GLU A 59 1.23 -5.45 0.91
CA GLU A 59 2.07 -6.64 0.85
C GLU A 59 3.18 -6.49 -0.19
N GLN A 60 2.87 -5.85 -1.31
CA GLN A 60 3.87 -5.53 -2.33
C GLN A 60 4.73 -4.31 -1.97
N ARG A 61 4.35 -3.59 -0.91
CA ARG A 61 4.90 -2.27 -0.56
C ARG A 61 4.94 -1.32 -1.77
N LEU A 62 3.86 -1.32 -2.53
CA LEU A 62 3.75 -0.62 -3.81
C LEU A 62 2.83 0.59 -3.67
N VAL A 63 3.25 1.71 -4.24
CA VAL A 63 2.46 2.95 -4.32
C VAL A 63 2.58 3.49 -5.73
N CYS A 64 1.45 3.78 -6.36
CA CYS A 64 1.40 4.38 -7.70
C CYS A 64 0.51 5.62 -7.68
N ILE A 65 0.83 6.59 -8.53
CA ILE A 65 -0.08 7.69 -8.85
C ILE A 65 -0.24 7.69 -10.38
N GLY A 66 -1.44 7.38 -10.85
CA GLY A 66 -1.68 6.98 -12.23
C GLY A 66 -0.81 5.78 -12.58
N GLU A 67 -0.08 5.88 -13.69
CA GLU A 67 0.84 4.84 -14.16
C GLU A 67 2.26 4.93 -13.56
N GLN A 68 2.51 5.90 -12.66
CA GLN A 68 3.84 6.13 -12.12
C GLN A 68 4.02 5.47 -10.75
N VAL A 69 4.99 4.55 -10.66
CA VAL A 69 5.43 3.96 -9.40
C VAL A 69 6.22 4.99 -8.56
N ILE A 70 5.77 5.23 -7.33
CA ILE A 70 6.37 6.18 -6.40
C ILE A 70 7.36 5.45 -5.47
N LYS A 71 8.66 5.73 -5.63
CA LYS A 71 9.72 5.11 -4.82
C LYS A 71 9.81 5.71 -3.42
N LEU A 72 9.25 5.02 -2.44
CA LEU A 72 9.33 5.37 -1.02
C LEU A 72 10.46 4.61 -0.32
N THR A 73 11.09 5.25 0.67
CA THR A 73 11.92 4.54 1.67
C THR A 73 11.04 3.70 2.58
N ALA A 74 11.64 2.77 3.33
CA ALA A 74 10.90 1.93 4.27
C ALA A 74 10.02 2.75 5.23
N LYS A 75 10.59 3.76 5.89
CA LYS A 75 9.87 4.60 6.85
C LYS A 75 8.83 5.52 6.22
N GLU A 76 9.08 6.02 5.01
CA GLU A 76 8.06 6.80 4.28
C GLU A 76 6.86 5.93 3.93
N PHE A 77 7.10 4.69 3.46
CA PHE A 77 6.02 3.74 3.19
C PHE A 77 5.27 3.37 4.46
N ASP A 78 5.97 3.04 5.56
CA ASP A 78 5.33 2.63 6.81
C ASP A 78 4.46 3.76 7.40
N ILE A 79 4.91 5.02 7.30
CA ILE A 79 4.10 6.19 7.66
C ILE A 79 2.87 6.29 6.76
N LEU A 80 3.04 6.19 5.43
CA LEU A 80 1.90 6.24 4.51
C LEU A 80 0.90 5.14 4.82
N ALA A 81 1.36 3.89 4.96
CA ALA A 81 0.56 2.71 5.29
C ALA A 81 -0.24 2.92 6.57
N LEU A 82 0.39 3.43 7.64
CA LEU A 82 -0.30 3.73 8.89
C LEU A 82 -1.44 4.73 8.71
N LEU A 83 -1.19 5.81 7.98
CA LEU A 83 -2.15 6.89 7.81
C LEU A 83 -3.27 6.50 6.81
N ILE A 84 -2.95 5.89 5.68
CA ILE A 84 -3.89 5.58 4.59
C ILE A 84 -4.86 4.46 4.96
N THR A 85 -4.42 3.49 5.77
CA THR A 85 -5.30 2.43 6.32
C THR A 85 -6.29 2.96 7.36
N HIS A 86 -6.09 4.18 7.85
CA HIS A 86 -6.93 4.85 8.84
C HIS A 86 -7.28 6.28 8.39
N PRO A 87 -8.02 6.44 7.27
CA PRO A 87 -8.32 7.76 6.72
C PRO A 87 -9.08 8.62 7.74
N LYS A 88 -8.83 9.93 7.71
CA LYS A 88 -9.39 10.95 8.62
C LYS A 88 -8.94 10.84 10.09
N ARG A 89 -8.30 9.76 10.51
CA ARG A 89 -7.76 9.62 11.87
C ARG A 89 -6.48 10.44 12.03
N VAL A 90 -6.39 11.18 13.12
CA VAL A 90 -5.17 11.91 13.50
C VAL A 90 -4.26 10.98 14.31
N PHE A 91 -3.02 10.83 13.84
CA PHE A 91 -1.96 10.16 14.57
C PHE A 91 -1.01 11.20 15.14
N THR A 92 -0.78 11.14 16.46
CA THR A 92 0.18 12.02 17.13
C THR A 92 1.61 11.67 16.73
N TYR A 93 2.54 12.62 16.89
CA TYR A 93 3.97 12.34 16.66
C TYR A 93 4.47 11.14 17.47
N GLU A 94 4.05 11.05 18.74
CA GLU A 94 4.39 9.95 19.64
C GLU A 94 3.86 8.60 19.12
N LEU A 95 2.62 8.58 18.64
CA LEU A 95 2.01 7.36 18.12
C LEU A 95 2.66 6.92 16.80
N ILE A 96 2.98 7.87 15.91
CA ILE A 96 3.70 7.56 14.67
C ILE A 96 5.09 6.99 14.98
N MET A 97 5.83 7.59 15.92
CA MET A 97 7.13 7.04 16.35
C MET A 97 6.98 5.63 16.90
N LYS A 98 6.06 5.42 17.83
CA LYS A 98 5.83 4.11 18.44
C LYS A 98 5.47 3.04 17.40
N LEU A 99 4.55 3.33 16.49
CA LEU A 99 4.03 2.34 15.53
C LEU A 99 4.95 2.10 14.33
N VAL A 100 5.72 3.11 13.90
CA VAL A 100 6.58 2.98 12.72
C VAL A 100 8.02 2.59 13.11
N TRP A 101 8.54 3.06 14.24
CA TRP A 101 9.88 2.71 14.70
C TRP A 101 9.92 1.54 15.67
N ASN A 102 8.79 1.10 16.24
CA ASN A 102 8.73 0.05 17.27
C ASN A 102 9.65 0.34 18.47
N GLU A 103 9.89 1.62 18.74
CA GLU A 103 10.75 2.09 19.81
C GLU A 103 9.98 3.06 20.71
N ASP A 104 10.34 3.07 21.99
CA ASP A 104 9.84 4.07 22.92
C ASP A 104 10.33 5.46 22.48
N TYR A 105 9.48 6.48 22.69
CA TYR A 105 9.66 7.88 22.24
C TYR A 105 10.99 8.55 22.71
N THR A 106 11.80 7.85 23.49
CA THR A 106 13.05 8.35 24.08
C THR A 106 14.21 8.41 23.09
N CYS A 107 14.19 7.64 21.98
CA CYS A 107 15.32 7.60 21.03
C CYS A 107 15.21 8.57 19.83
N TYR A 108 13.99 8.82 19.33
CA TYR A 108 13.77 9.62 18.12
C TYR A 108 13.05 10.93 18.41
N SER A 109 13.41 11.97 17.65
CA SER A 109 12.79 13.30 17.80
C SER A 109 11.61 13.48 16.85
N ARG A 110 10.68 14.37 17.24
CA ARG A 110 9.60 14.90 16.38
C ARG A 110 10.10 15.35 15.00
N LYS A 111 11.35 15.85 14.93
CA LYS A 111 11.99 16.28 13.68
C LYS A 111 12.18 15.14 12.68
N ALA A 112 12.45 13.91 13.13
CA ALA A 112 12.59 12.76 12.26
C ALA A 112 11.28 12.45 11.52
N VAL A 113 10.16 12.37 12.24
CA VAL A 113 8.82 12.18 11.65
C VAL A 113 8.52 13.30 10.64
N ASN A 114 8.77 14.55 11.01
CA ASN A 114 8.54 15.70 10.13
C ASN A 114 9.34 15.60 8.82
N ASN A 115 10.61 15.19 8.89
CA ASN A 115 11.46 15.05 7.72
C ASN A 115 10.93 13.96 6.78
N HIS A 116 10.57 12.79 7.31
CA HIS A 116 9.99 11.70 6.51
C HIS A 116 8.66 12.10 5.88
N VAL A 117 7.76 12.74 6.62
CA VAL A 117 6.47 13.22 6.06
C VAL A 117 6.69 14.29 4.99
N SER A 118 7.66 15.19 5.19
CA SER A 118 7.99 16.22 4.20
C SER A 118 8.52 15.62 2.89
N ASN A 119 9.39 14.62 2.98
CA ASN A 119 9.89 13.91 1.80
C ASN A 119 8.80 13.06 1.14
N LEU A 120 7.97 12.37 1.93
CA LEU A 120 6.82 11.61 1.46
C LEU A 120 5.86 12.49 0.66
N ARG A 121 5.45 13.65 1.19
CA ARG A 121 4.60 14.60 0.46
C ARG A 121 5.21 15.06 -0.86
N LYS A 122 6.51 15.38 -0.88
CA LYS A 122 7.21 15.76 -2.12
C LYS A 122 7.17 14.65 -3.17
N LYS A 123 7.29 13.38 -2.74
CA LYS A 123 7.24 12.22 -3.64
C LYS A 123 5.84 11.91 -4.15
N LEU A 124 4.81 12.13 -3.33
CA LEU A 124 3.41 11.97 -3.73
C LEU A 124 2.90 13.14 -4.60
N LYS A 125 3.62 14.26 -4.64
CA LYS A 125 3.30 15.41 -5.47
C LYS A 125 3.94 15.26 -6.85
N ILE A 126 3.32 14.46 -7.73
CA ILE A 126 3.83 14.21 -9.10
C ILE A 126 3.62 15.42 -10.03
N THR A 127 2.58 16.21 -9.79
CA THR A 127 2.20 17.42 -10.54
C THR A 127 1.87 18.55 -9.57
N PRO A 128 1.91 19.83 -10.02
CA PRO A 128 1.50 20.96 -9.18
C PRO A 128 0.09 20.83 -8.61
N ASP A 129 -0.81 20.23 -9.38
CA ASP A 129 -2.23 20.01 -9.07
C ASP A 129 -2.49 18.71 -8.30
N SER A 130 -1.45 17.93 -7.99
CA SER A 130 -1.63 16.70 -7.22
C SER A 130 -2.23 17.01 -5.84
N PRO A 131 -3.22 16.20 -5.40
CA PRO A 131 -3.85 16.38 -4.11
C PRO A 131 -2.88 16.22 -2.94
N ASP A 132 -3.09 17.00 -1.89
CA ASP A 132 -2.32 16.88 -0.64
C ASP A 132 -2.93 15.78 0.25
N TYR A 133 -2.53 14.53 0.02
CA TYR A 133 -3.05 13.35 0.73
C TYR A 133 -2.79 13.31 2.24
N ILE A 134 -1.72 13.98 2.71
CA ILE A 134 -1.31 13.95 4.12
C ILE A 134 -1.46 15.36 4.69
N LYS A 135 -2.37 15.56 5.63
CA LYS A 135 -2.60 16.86 6.29
C LYS A 135 -1.90 16.95 7.63
N SER A 136 -1.36 18.14 7.93
CA SER A 136 -0.78 18.43 9.25
C SER A 136 -1.88 18.90 10.19
N VAL A 137 -1.95 18.31 11.38
CA VAL A 137 -2.72 18.85 12.51
C VAL A 137 -1.72 19.55 13.42
N VAL A 138 -1.71 20.88 13.36
CA VAL A 138 -0.69 21.73 13.99
C VAL A 138 -0.56 21.40 15.48
N GLY A 139 0.67 21.13 15.92
CA GLY A 139 0.98 20.79 17.31
C GLY A 139 0.64 19.36 17.72
N VAL A 140 -0.09 18.60 16.89
CA VAL A 140 -0.59 17.26 17.23
C VAL A 140 0.10 16.17 16.42
N GLY A 141 0.07 16.25 15.09
CA GLY A 141 0.60 15.21 14.22
C GLY A 141 0.04 15.25 12.80
N TYR A 142 -0.29 14.08 12.24
CA TYR A 142 -0.67 13.93 10.84
C TYR A 142 -1.91 13.06 10.67
N LYS A 143 -2.64 13.28 9.59
CA LYS A 143 -3.74 12.42 9.13
C LYS A 143 -3.68 12.23 7.62
N PHE A 144 -4.20 11.11 7.15
CA PHE A 144 -4.50 10.93 5.73
C PHE A 144 -5.88 11.50 5.42
N GLU A 145 -6.00 12.26 4.35
CA GLU A 145 -7.26 12.84 3.88
C GLU A 145 -7.21 12.99 2.36
N VAL A 146 -8.18 12.37 1.68
CA VAL A 146 -8.44 12.65 0.27
C VAL A 146 -9.14 14.01 0.20
N PRO A 147 -8.63 14.98 -0.58
CA PRO A 147 -9.25 16.30 -0.70
C PRO A 147 -10.65 16.28 -1.32
#